data_AF-A0A1Y1MKM3-F1
#
_entry.id   AF-A0A1Y1MKM3-F1
#
_cell.length_a   1.000
_cell.length_b   1.000
_cell.length_c   1.000
_cell.angle_alpha   90.00
_cell.angle_beta   90.00
_cell.angle_gamma   90.00
#
_symmetry.space_group_name_H-M   'P 1'
#
loop_
_entity.id
_entity.type
_entity.pdbx_description
1 polymer ?
#
loop_
_entity_poly.entity_id
_entity_poly.type
_entity_poly.pdbx_seq_one_letter_code
_entity_poly.pdbx_strand_id
1 'polypeptide(L)'
;SANEVLPPRRQADHLMNVYWFYVDPLYPFLDRRKWEQNYANLFAGTPMDTDEVIFVATLNIIFALATQLVESMEPENRDETSDVYFKRAKDLLDLTFWDSGSLELVQYLLLMSQYLQSTSLPHQTWMIVGSAVRVAQSLGLHLPETSALRPTTSQRELLRRIWHGCVLMDRMVSLTHGRPAMISRNLASAVPLPLTSSNAKPDEYGRLTEGSFFVKSVELYEITHRVLLDLYSEPGSRLRSTIHDDRKDEDLAAVMQLDSAMMKWEESLPKFLVLSDADVANNEVSQRQAVILHIRFLHARMLLFRPVVARVCLPPPGFGVGAARPPDSLQSRVMQQCTIYCVEIARSIISLLLKHQAYDGTVGLLPAW
;
A
#
# COMPACT_ATOMS: atom_id res chain seq x y z
N SER A 1 -29.47 17.78 8.66
CA SER A 1 -29.56 18.18 7.22
C SER A 1 -28.14 18.22 6.63
N ALA A 2 -27.94 18.30 5.31
CA ALA A 2 -26.59 18.28 4.71
C ALA A 2 -25.61 19.32 5.30
N ASN A 3 -26.13 20.42 5.89
CA ASN A 3 -25.36 21.43 6.62
C ASN A 3 -24.71 20.95 7.93
N GLU A 4 -25.10 19.80 8.48
CA GLU A 4 -24.49 19.23 9.71
C GLU A 4 -23.37 18.22 9.39
N VAL A 5 -23.29 17.77 8.13
CA VAL A 5 -22.42 16.66 7.73
C VAL A 5 -21.16 17.15 7.01
N LEU A 6 -21.26 18.24 6.24
CA LEU A 6 -20.15 18.77 5.43
C LEU A 6 -19.56 20.05 6.04
N PRO A 7 -18.22 20.23 6.02
CA PRO A 7 -17.59 21.47 6.44
C PRO A 7 -17.87 22.61 5.43
N PRO A 8 -17.58 23.87 5.79
CA PRO A 8 -17.66 24.99 4.85
C PRO A 8 -16.92 24.69 3.55
N ARG A 9 -17.48 25.11 2.40
CA ARG A 9 -16.95 24.79 1.06
C ARG A 9 -15.44 25.04 0.93
N ARG A 10 -14.94 26.15 1.48
CA ARG A 10 -13.50 26.48 1.46
C ARG A 10 -12.64 25.41 2.15
N GLN A 11 -13.09 24.89 3.28
CA GLN A 11 -12.39 23.82 4.01
C GLN A 11 -12.49 22.49 3.26
N ALA A 12 -13.68 22.16 2.73
CA ALA A 12 -13.88 20.99 1.90
C ALA A 12 -12.93 20.98 0.67
N ASP A 13 -12.83 22.12 -0.03
CA ASP A 13 -11.96 22.28 -1.19
C ASP A 13 -10.48 22.13 -0.81
N HIS A 14 -10.06 22.69 0.33
CA HIS A 14 -8.71 22.54 0.83
C HIS A 14 -8.36 21.06 1.10
N LEU A 15 -9.20 20.35 1.87
CA LEU A 15 -8.98 18.94 2.20
C LEU A 15 -9.01 18.04 0.94
N MET A 16 -9.88 18.35 -0.01
CA MET A 16 -9.93 17.63 -1.29
C MET A 16 -8.63 17.82 -2.10
N ASN A 17 -8.06 19.03 -2.11
CA ASN A 17 -6.78 19.29 -2.76
C ASN A 17 -5.63 18.55 -2.07
N VAL A 18 -5.62 18.49 -0.74
CA VAL A 18 -4.64 17.71 0.04
C VAL A 18 -4.72 16.22 -0.35
N TYR A 19 -5.93 15.66 -0.46
CA TYR A 19 -6.13 14.27 -0.91
C TYR A 19 -5.58 14.03 -2.33
N TRP A 20 -5.93 14.89 -3.29
CA TRP A 20 -5.48 14.75 -4.68
C TRP A 20 -3.96 14.87 -4.84
N PHE A 21 -3.31 15.59 -3.93
CA PHE A 21 -1.88 15.81 -3.97
C PHE A 21 -1.09 14.71 -3.26
N TYR A 22 -1.52 14.30 -2.06
CA TYR A 22 -0.74 13.38 -1.23
C TYR A 22 -1.24 11.92 -1.23
N VAL A 23 -2.53 11.67 -1.46
CA VAL A 23 -3.11 10.31 -1.31
C VAL A 23 -3.34 9.65 -2.66
N ASP A 24 -4.11 10.30 -3.55
CA ASP A 24 -4.50 9.73 -4.85
C ASP A 24 -3.31 9.28 -5.72
N PRO A 25 -2.17 10.03 -5.78
CA PRO A 25 -1.03 9.58 -6.57
C PRO A 25 -0.38 8.29 -6.07
N LEU A 26 -0.63 7.90 -4.81
CA LEU A 26 -0.15 6.64 -4.23
C LEU A 26 -1.22 5.55 -4.29
N TYR A 27 -2.49 5.94 -4.19
CA TYR A 27 -3.66 5.07 -4.07
C TYR A 27 -4.80 5.54 -4.99
N PRO A 28 -4.65 5.37 -6.32
CA PRO A 28 -5.56 5.94 -7.34
C PRO A 28 -6.85 5.11 -7.47
N PHE A 29 -7.63 5.05 -6.40
CA PHE A 29 -8.84 4.23 -6.32
C PHE A 29 -10.06 4.91 -6.96
N LEU A 30 -10.00 6.22 -7.19
CA LEU A 30 -11.13 7.01 -7.70
C LEU A 30 -10.94 7.38 -9.17
N ASP A 31 -12.05 7.58 -9.88
CA ASP A 31 -12.04 8.35 -11.13
C ASP A 31 -12.14 9.82 -10.76
N ARG A 32 -11.00 10.53 -10.84
CA ARG A 32 -10.91 11.94 -10.45
C ARG A 32 -11.92 12.84 -11.16
N ARG A 33 -12.20 12.60 -12.45
CA ARG A 33 -13.12 13.44 -13.21
C ARG A 33 -14.56 13.22 -12.75
N LYS A 34 -14.97 11.95 -12.65
CA LYS A 34 -16.32 11.61 -12.15
C LYS A 34 -16.50 12.14 -10.72
N TRP A 35 -15.45 12.03 -9.90
CA TRP A 35 -15.46 12.55 -8.54
C TRP A 35 -15.62 14.07 -8.48
N GLU A 36 -14.80 14.83 -9.21
CA GLU A 36 -14.86 16.29 -9.23
C GLU A 36 -16.23 16.80 -9.73
N GLN A 37 -16.84 16.12 -10.70
CA GLN A 37 -18.19 16.43 -11.17
C GLN A 37 -19.24 16.18 -10.09
N ASN A 38 -19.23 15.00 -9.46
CA ASN A 38 -20.15 14.68 -8.38
C ASN A 38 -19.97 15.62 -7.17
N TYR A 39 -18.73 15.99 -6.84
CA TYR A 39 -18.39 16.94 -5.78
C TYR A 39 -18.90 18.35 -6.10
N ALA A 40 -18.89 18.79 -7.36
CA ALA A 40 -19.52 20.05 -7.76
C ALA A 40 -21.05 19.97 -7.64
N ASN A 41 -21.64 18.88 -8.10
CA ASN A 41 -23.10 18.67 -8.04
C ASN A 41 -23.63 18.67 -6.60
N LEU A 42 -22.93 18.00 -5.68
CA LEU A 42 -23.27 17.96 -4.26
C LEU A 42 -23.43 19.36 -3.65
N PHE A 43 -22.49 20.27 -3.93
CA PHE A 43 -22.55 21.64 -3.40
C PHE A 43 -23.47 22.57 -4.20
N ALA A 44 -23.78 22.23 -5.45
CA ALA A 44 -24.79 22.92 -6.24
C ALA A 44 -26.23 22.46 -5.92
N GLY A 45 -26.39 21.38 -5.14
CA GLY A 45 -27.69 20.77 -4.88
C GLY A 45 -28.30 20.11 -6.13
N THR A 46 -27.47 19.65 -7.06
CA THR A 46 -27.92 18.98 -8.29
C THR A 46 -27.71 17.46 -8.22
N PRO A 47 -28.49 16.67 -8.99
CA PRO A 47 -28.38 15.21 -8.97
C PRO A 47 -26.98 14.70 -9.34
N MET A 48 -26.60 13.60 -8.71
CA MET A 48 -25.34 12.89 -8.93
C MET A 48 -25.54 11.58 -9.69
N ASP A 49 -24.48 11.09 -10.34
CA ASP A 49 -24.44 9.76 -11.00
C ASP A 49 -23.94 8.65 -10.05
N THR A 50 -24.18 8.82 -8.76
CA THR A 50 -23.73 7.93 -7.69
C THR A 50 -24.67 8.09 -6.50
N ASP A 51 -24.84 7.02 -5.73
CA ASP A 51 -25.56 7.06 -4.46
C ASP A 51 -24.98 8.16 -3.55
N GLU A 52 -25.84 9.08 -3.12
CA GLU A 52 -25.40 10.27 -2.37
C GLU A 52 -24.85 9.87 -0.99
N VAL A 53 -25.43 8.86 -0.34
CA VAL A 53 -25.03 8.43 1.00
C VAL A 53 -23.61 7.90 0.98
N ILE A 54 -23.30 6.96 0.08
CA ILE A 54 -21.96 6.40 -0.02
C ILE A 54 -20.93 7.43 -0.48
N PHE A 55 -21.34 8.36 -1.34
CA PHE A 55 -20.45 9.45 -1.77
C PHE A 55 -20.09 10.37 -0.61
N VAL A 56 -21.08 10.83 0.16
CA VAL A 56 -20.86 11.71 1.33
C VAL A 56 -20.08 10.97 2.43
N ALA A 57 -20.33 9.67 2.64
CA ALA A 57 -19.54 8.85 3.55
C ALA A 57 -18.08 8.76 3.09
N THR A 58 -17.84 8.49 1.81
CA THR A 58 -16.49 8.46 1.22
C THR A 58 -15.80 9.81 1.30
N LEU A 59 -16.53 10.91 1.08
CA LEU A 59 -16.00 12.26 1.20
C LEU A 59 -15.56 12.57 2.64
N ASN A 60 -16.32 12.11 3.65
CA ASN A 60 -15.91 12.22 5.05
C ASN A 60 -14.64 11.40 5.34
N ILE A 61 -14.49 10.19 4.80
CA ILE A 61 -13.23 9.43 4.92
C ILE A 61 -12.05 10.18 4.28
N ILE A 62 -12.26 10.79 3.10
CA ILE A 62 -11.24 11.62 2.43
C ILE A 62 -10.86 12.82 3.30
N PHE A 63 -11.83 13.47 3.95
CA PHE A 63 -11.56 14.57 4.88
C PHE A 63 -10.81 14.11 6.13
N ALA A 64 -11.14 12.94 6.67
CA ALA A 64 -10.40 12.34 7.78
C ALA A 64 -8.93 12.08 7.39
N LEU A 65 -8.70 11.45 6.24
CA LEU A 65 -7.37 11.22 5.66
C LEU A 65 -6.61 12.53 5.44
N ALA A 66 -7.22 13.48 4.75
CA ALA A 66 -6.57 14.75 4.42
C ALA A 66 -6.21 15.54 5.68
N THR A 67 -7.05 15.50 6.72
CA THR A 67 -6.79 16.20 7.99
C THR A 67 -5.51 15.69 8.66
N GLN A 68 -5.27 14.37 8.64
CA GLN A 68 -4.04 13.75 9.16
C GLN A 68 -2.77 14.26 8.45
N LEU A 69 -2.90 14.77 7.22
CA LEU A 69 -1.82 15.30 6.38
C LEU A 69 -1.62 16.82 6.49
N VAL A 70 -2.41 17.51 7.32
CA VAL A 70 -2.26 18.96 7.54
C VAL A 70 -1.24 19.19 8.65
N GLU A 71 0.05 19.10 8.32
CA GLU A 71 1.17 19.25 9.29
C GLU A 71 1.25 20.63 9.96
N SER A 72 0.53 21.63 9.46
CA SER A 72 0.37 22.93 10.15
C SER A 72 -0.62 22.90 11.32
N MET A 73 -1.34 21.78 11.51
CA MET A 73 -2.23 21.53 12.64
C MET A 73 -1.54 20.64 13.67
N GLU A 74 -1.65 21.01 14.95
CA GLU A 74 -1.10 20.21 16.06
C GLU A 74 -1.62 18.76 16.02
N PRO A 75 -0.80 17.76 16.37
CA PRO A 75 -1.16 16.34 16.29
C PRO A 75 -2.49 16.00 16.98
N GLU A 76 -2.72 16.49 18.20
CA GLU A 76 -3.94 16.20 18.95
C GLU A 76 -5.19 16.77 18.24
N ASN A 77 -5.07 17.97 17.66
CA ASN A 77 -6.16 18.59 16.90
C ASN A 77 -6.44 17.84 15.59
N ARG A 78 -5.40 17.29 14.95
CA ARG A 78 -5.55 16.43 13.76
C ARG A 78 -6.34 15.18 14.10
N ASP A 79 -5.98 14.51 15.19
CA ASP A 79 -6.65 13.29 15.66
C ASP A 79 -8.11 13.54 16.00
N GLU A 80 -8.41 14.59 16.77
CA GLU A 80 -9.79 14.96 17.13
C GLU A 80 -10.61 15.30 15.88
N THR A 81 -10.08 16.12 14.99
CA THR A 81 -10.79 16.58 13.79
C THR A 81 -11.01 15.45 12.79
N SER A 82 -10.00 14.59 12.57
CA SER A 82 -10.12 13.46 11.66
C SER A 82 -11.11 12.42 12.18
N ASP A 83 -11.13 12.19 13.50
CA ASP A 83 -12.07 11.26 14.14
C ASP A 83 -13.53 11.73 14.02
N VAL A 84 -13.79 13.04 14.04
CA VAL A 84 -15.14 13.59 13.76
C VAL A 84 -15.61 13.21 12.36
N TYR A 85 -14.78 13.41 11.33
CA TYR A 85 -15.14 13.01 9.96
C TYR A 85 -15.28 11.49 9.83
N PHE A 86 -14.38 10.73 10.46
CA PHE A 86 -14.44 9.27 10.43
C PHE A 86 -15.72 8.71 11.08
N LYS A 87 -16.13 9.25 12.24
CA LYS A 87 -17.40 8.88 12.89
C LYS A 87 -18.60 9.18 12.01
N ARG A 88 -18.64 10.37 11.39
CA ARG A 88 -19.71 10.72 10.43
C ARG A 88 -19.79 9.74 9.26
N ALA A 89 -18.64 9.36 8.68
CA ALA A 89 -18.61 8.38 7.60
C ALA A 89 -19.22 7.03 8.02
N LYS A 90 -18.88 6.56 9.23
CA LYS A 90 -19.44 5.32 9.79
C LYS A 90 -20.93 5.41 10.09
N ASP A 91 -21.39 6.55 10.60
CA ASP A 91 -22.81 6.75 10.93
C ASP A 91 -23.68 6.86 9.67
N LEU A 92 -23.12 7.39 8.57
CA LEU A 92 -23.82 7.48 7.28
C LEU A 92 -23.96 6.12 6.59
N LEU A 93 -22.95 5.27 6.70
CA LEU A 93 -22.90 3.98 6.03
C LEU A 93 -22.79 2.85 7.06
N ASP A 94 -23.94 2.33 7.49
CA ASP A 94 -23.96 1.13 8.31
C ASP A 94 -23.45 -0.06 7.49
N LEU A 95 -22.35 -0.67 7.93
CA LEU A 95 -21.69 -1.77 7.23
C LEU A 95 -22.38 -3.11 7.52
N THR A 96 -23.68 -3.16 7.25
CA THR A 96 -24.44 -4.40 7.22
C THR A 96 -24.18 -5.10 5.89
N PHE A 97 -23.26 -6.07 5.87
CA PHE A 97 -22.86 -6.83 4.66
C PHE A 97 -23.94 -7.82 4.16
N TRP A 98 -25.22 -7.51 4.35
CA TRP A 98 -26.35 -8.33 3.92
C TRP A 98 -26.83 -7.97 2.50
N ASP A 99 -26.59 -6.73 2.09
CA ASP A 99 -26.98 -6.23 0.76
C ASP A 99 -25.90 -6.48 -0.29
N SER A 100 -26.31 -6.42 -1.56
CA SER A 100 -25.38 -6.49 -2.69
C SER A 100 -24.38 -5.33 -2.63
N GLY A 101 -23.09 -5.64 -2.71
CA GLY A 101 -22.04 -4.62 -2.74
C GLY A 101 -22.06 -3.76 -4.00
N SER A 102 -21.33 -2.65 -3.96
CA SER A 102 -21.12 -1.74 -5.10
C SER A 102 -19.63 -1.46 -5.29
N LEU A 103 -19.26 -0.92 -6.45
CA LEU A 103 -17.87 -0.53 -6.71
C LEU A 103 -17.44 0.59 -5.76
N GLU A 104 -18.35 1.52 -5.52
CA GLU A 104 -18.22 2.65 -4.61
C GLU A 104 -18.00 2.18 -3.17
N LEU A 105 -18.61 1.06 -2.76
CA LEU A 105 -18.36 0.44 -1.45
C LEU A 105 -16.94 -0.11 -1.35
N VAL A 106 -16.41 -0.72 -2.41
CA VAL A 106 -15.00 -1.16 -2.40
C VAL A 106 -14.07 0.05 -2.28
N GLN A 107 -14.33 1.13 -3.03
CA GLN A 107 -13.55 2.37 -2.96
C GLN A 107 -13.60 3.00 -1.56
N TYR A 108 -14.80 3.09 -0.98
CA TYR A 108 -15.02 3.55 0.39
C TYR A 108 -14.19 2.74 1.39
N LEU A 109 -14.28 1.40 1.34
CA LEU A 109 -13.56 0.53 2.27
C LEU A 109 -12.04 0.60 2.08
N LEU A 110 -11.55 0.71 0.84
CA LEU A 110 -10.12 0.91 0.57
C LEU A 110 -9.61 2.24 1.15
N LEU A 111 -10.33 3.34 0.96
CA LEU A 111 -9.97 4.63 1.54
C LEU A 111 -10.09 4.63 3.07
N MET A 112 -11.11 3.98 3.61
CA MET A 112 -11.30 3.81 5.05
C MET A 112 -10.15 3.01 5.67
N SER A 113 -9.66 1.99 4.96
CA SER A 113 -8.47 1.23 5.39
C SER A 113 -7.20 2.07 5.37
N GLN A 114 -7.06 3.02 4.44
CA GLN A 114 -5.95 3.97 4.44
C GLN A 114 -6.00 4.85 5.69
N TYR A 115 -7.18 5.39 6.04
CA TYR A 115 -7.33 6.19 7.25
C TYR A 115 -6.98 5.37 8.49
N LEU A 116 -7.50 4.15 8.61
CA LEU A 116 -7.26 3.32 9.78
C LEU A 116 -5.79 2.92 9.96
N GLN A 117 -4.96 2.94 8.90
CA GLN A 117 -3.52 2.71 9.03
C GLN A 117 -2.80 3.84 9.78
N SER A 118 -3.29 5.07 9.69
CA SER A 118 -2.74 6.20 10.46
C SER A 118 -3.29 6.27 11.89
N THR A 119 -4.00 5.23 12.35
CA THR A 119 -4.59 5.16 13.69
C THR A 119 -4.07 3.95 14.46
N SER A 120 -4.28 3.92 15.77
CA SER A 120 -3.91 2.81 16.64
C SER A 120 -4.90 1.63 16.62
N LEU A 121 -5.57 1.38 15.49
CA LEU A 121 -6.68 0.40 15.36
C LEU A 121 -6.37 -0.75 14.37
N PRO A 122 -5.29 -1.52 14.56
CA PRO A 122 -4.81 -2.51 13.57
C PRO A 122 -5.82 -3.63 13.26
N HIS A 123 -6.63 -4.03 14.24
CA HIS A 123 -7.68 -5.02 14.03
C HIS A 123 -8.78 -4.49 13.09
N GLN A 124 -9.21 -3.24 13.27
CA GLN A 124 -10.23 -2.64 12.41
C GLN A 124 -9.71 -2.50 10.98
N THR A 125 -8.45 -2.08 10.81
CA THR A 125 -7.79 -2.02 9.50
C THR A 125 -7.87 -3.37 8.77
N TRP A 126 -7.50 -4.46 9.45
CA TRP A 126 -7.54 -5.81 8.87
C TRP A 126 -8.96 -6.26 8.51
N MET A 127 -9.95 -5.96 9.35
CA MET A 127 -11.35 -6.29 9.07
C MET A 127 -11.90 -5.52 7.87
N ILE A 128 -11.61 -4.22 7.76
CA ILE A 128 -12.05 -3.38 6.65
C ILE A 128 -11.39 -3.80 5.33
N VAL A 129 -10.09 -4.08 5.33
CA VAL A 129 -9.40 -4.63 4.14
C VAL A 129 -10.04 -5.95 3.73
N GLY A 130 -10.30 -6.87 4.67
CA GLY A 130 -10.95 -8.13 4.35
C GLY A 130 -12.37 -7.98 3.80
N SER A 131 -13.11 -6.99 4.28
CA SER A 131 -14.42 -6.65 3.71
C SER A 131 -14.30 -6.07 2.30
N ALA A 132 -13.33 -5.19 2.03
CA ALA A 132 -13.07 -4.69 0.68
C ALA A 132 -12.78 -5.84 -0.29
N VAL A 133 -11.94 -6.81 0.12
CA VAL A 133 -11.62 -8.01 -0.67
C VAL A 133 -12.88 -8.83 -0.96
N ARG A 134 -13.71 -9.13 0.05
CA ARG A 134 -14.94 -9.92 -0.12
C ARG A 134 -15.94 -9.23 -1.05
N VAL A 135 -16.14 -7.92 -0.89
CA VAL A 135 -17.04 -7.13 -1.76
C VAL A 135 -16.50 -7.08 -3.20
N ALA A 136 -15.20 -6.86 -3.37
CA ALA A 136 -14.57 -6.90 -4.70
C ALA A 136 -14.72 -8.28 -5.35
N GLN A 137 -14.60 -9.35 -4.57
CA GLN A 137 -14.80 -10.71 -5.05
C GLN A 137 -16.26 -11.00 -5.44
N SER A 138 -17.24 -10.56 -4.63
CA SER A 138 -18.67 -10.74 -4.96
C SER A 138 -19.08 -9.99 -6.23
N LEU A 139 -18.39 -8.90 -6.56
CA LEU A 139 -18.55 -8.15 -7.81
C LEU A 139 -17.78 -8.73 -9.00
N GLY A 140 -17.04 -9.83 -8.80
CA GLY A 140 -16.23 -10.46 -9.83
C GLY A 140 -14.98 -9.68 -10.24
N LEU A 141 -14.52 -8.69 -9.45
CA LEU A 141 -13.37 -7.85 -9.83
C LEU A 141 -12.05 -8.62 -9.92
N HIS A 142 -11.99 -9.80 -9.30
CA HIS A 142 -10.87 -10.74 -9.36
C HIS A 142 -10.80 -11.54 -10.68
N LEU A 143 -11.84 -11.45 -11.52
CA LEU A 143 -11.90 -12.12 -12.80
C LEU A 143 -11.42 -11.17 -13.91
N PRO A 144 -10.46 -11.57 -14.76
CA PRO A 144 -9.96 -10.69 -15.82
C PRO A 144 -11.07 -10.25 -16.79
N GLU A 145 -12.07 -11.10 -17.02
CA GLU A 145 -13.21 -10.87 -17.90
C GLU A 145 -14.04 -9.67 -17.44
N THR A 146 -14.22 -9.49 -16.13
CA THR A 146 -15.02 -8.38 -15.56
C THR A 146 -14.45 -7.02 -15.96
N SER A 147 -13.12 -6.89 -15.98
CA SER A 147 -12.47 -5.69 -16.51
C SER A 147 -12.57 -5.64 -18.03
N ALA A 148 -12.29 -6.73 -18.74
CA ALA A 148 -12.26 -6.77 -20.20
C ALA A 148 -13.60 -6.41 -20.87
N LEU A 149 -14.72 -6.71 -20.22
CA LEU A 149 -16.08 -6.44 -20.71
C LEU A 149 -16.48 -4.96 -20.64
N ARG A 150 -15.70 -4.08 -19.96
CA ARG A 150 -16.05 -2.66 -19.90
C ARG A 150 -15.76 -1.96 -21.23
N PRO A 151 -16.67 -1.10 -21.72
CA PRO A 151 -16.55 -0.49 -23.04
C PRO A 151 -15.36 0.46 -23.14
N THR A 152 -15.16 1.34 -22.16
CA THR A 152 -14.11 2.37 -22.21
C THR A 152 -12.84 1.93 -21.49
N THR A 153 -11.69 2.40 -21.97
CA THR A 153 -10.40 2.11 -21.31
C THR A 153 -10.37 2.64 -19.88
N SER A 154 -10.91 3.83 -19.61
CA SER A 154 -10.97 4.38 -18.24
C SER A 154 -11.68 3.44 -17.26
N GLN A 155 -12.81 2.87 -17.66
CA GLN A 155 -13.56 1.92 -16.83
C GLN A 155 -12.77 0.62 -16.60
N ARG A 156 -12.12 0.08 -17.64
CA ARG A 156 -11.25 -1.11 -17.51
C ARG A 156 -10.14 -0.87 -16.49
N GLU A 157 -9.46 0.28 -16.61
CA GLU A 157 -8.35 0.65 -15.75
C GLU A 157 -8.80 0.93 -14.31
N LEU A 158 -9.96 1.56 -14.11
CA LEU A 158 -10.52 1.77 -12.77
C LEU A 158 -10.77 0.43 -12.05
N LEU A 159 -11.38 -0.55 -12.73
CA LEU A 159 -11.62 -1.86 -12.12
C LEU A 159 -10.31 -2.58 -11.78
N ARG A 160 -9.30 -2.50 -12.65
CA ARG A 160 -7.96 -3.06 -12.39
C ARG A 160 -7.30 -2.37 -11.19
N ARG A 161 -7.36 -1.03 -11.10
CA ARG A 161 -6.81 -0.26 -9.97
C ARG A 161 -7.48 -0.64 -8.66
N ILE A 162 -8.80 -0.84 -8.64
CA ILE A 162 -9.54 -1.22 -7.43
C ILE A 162 -9.20 -2.66 -7.00
N TRP A 163 -9.16 -3.62 -7.93
CA TRP A 163 -8.75 -4.99 -7.61
C TRP A 163 -7.31 -5.05 -7.09
N HIS A 164 -6.35 -4.45 -7.79
CA HIS A 164 -4.97 -4.40 -7.36
C HIS A 164 -4.78 -3.53 -6.10
N GLY A 165 -5.71 -2.62 -5.83
CA GLY A 165 -5.79 -1.87 -4.58
C GLY A 165 -6.10 -2.82 -3.42
N CYS A 166 -7.05 -3.74 -3.59
CA CYS A 166 -7.34 -4.80 -2.62
C CYS A 166 -6.12 -5.70 -2.39
N VAL A 167 -5.43 -6.11 -3.47
CA VAL A 167 -4.19 -6.90 -3.38
C VAL A 167 -3.13 -6.15 -2.57
N LEU A 168 -2.86 -4.89 -2.91
CA LEU A 168 -1.87 -4.05 -2.26
C LEU A 168 -2.18 -3.88 -0.76
N MET A 169 -3.44 -3.57 -0.41
CA MET A 169 -3.87 -3.43 0.97
C MET A 169 -3.74 -4.73 1.77
N ASP A 170 -4.14 -5.86 1.19
CA ASP A 170 -4.03 -7.17 1.81
C ASP A 170 -2.56 -7.51 2.11
N ARG A 171 -1.63 -7.22 1.18
CA ARG A 171 -0.19 -7.40 1.42
C ARG A 171 0.35 -6.50 2.50
N MET A 172 0.01 -5.21 2.47
CA MET A 172 0.49 -4.24 3.46
C MET A 172 0.04 -4.62 4.87
N VAL A 173 -1.25 -4.90 5.07
CA VAL A 173 -1.78 -5.26 6.39
C VAL A 173 -1.21 -6.60 6.87
N SER A 174 -1.03 -7.58 5.98
CA SER A 174 -0.42 -8.87 6.31
C SER A 174 1.02 -8.70 6.80
N LEU A 175 1.77 -7.86 6.11
CA LEU A 175 3.17 -7.54 6.41
C LEU A 175 3.32 -6.77 7.73
N THR A 176 2.52 -5.74 7.94
CA THR A 176 2.60 -4.87 9.12
C THR A 176 2.14 -5.57 10.39
N HIS A 177 1.10 -6.40 10.32
CA HIS A 177 0.47 -7.01 11.50
C HIS A 177 0.75 -8.51 11.66
N GLY A 178 1.59 -9.10 10.80
CA GLY A 178 1.90 -10.54 10.82
C GLY A 178 0.68 -11.42 10.58
N ARG A 179 -0.32 -10.93 9.85
CA ARG A 179 -1.55 -11.68 9.54
C ARG A 179 -1.39 -12.44 8.23
N PRO A 180 -2.06 -13.59 8.06
CA PRO A 180 -2.13 -14.26 6.75
C PRO A 180 -2.86 -13.38 5.73
N ALA A 181 -2.34 -13.35 4.51
CA ALA A 181 -2.98 -12.67 3.39
C ALA A 181 -4.21 -13.44 2.90
N MET A 182 -5.25 -12.72 2.50
CA MET A 182 -6.53 -13.30 2.04
C MET A 182 -6.51 -13.69 0.57
N ILE A 183 -5.75 -12.95 -0.27
CA ILE A 183 -5.71 -13.17 -1.72
C ILE A 183 -4.53 -14.06 -2.07
N SER A 184 -4.75 -15.21 -2.69
CA SER A 184 -3.66 -16.08 -3.16
C SER A 184 -2.86 -15.42 -4.31
N ARG A 185 -1.61 -15.84 -4.52
CA ARG A 185 -0.77 -15.32 -5.63
C ARG A 185 -1.45 -15.51 -6.99
N ASN A 186 -2.04 -16.68 -7.24
CA ASN A 186 -2.70 -16.97 -8.50
C ASN A 186 -3.86 -16.00 -8.74
N LEU A 187 -4.65 -15.71 -7.70
CA LEU A 187 -5.78 -14.80 -7.79
C LEU A 187 -5.32 -13.34 -7.99
N ALA A 188 -4.26 -12.93 -7.29
CA ALA A 188 -3.66 -11.60 -7.47
C ALA A 188 -3.19 -11.38 -8.92
N SER A 189 -2.55 -12.39 -9.53
CA SER A 189 -2.03 -12.33 -10.90
C SER A 189 -3.08 -12.54 -12.00
N ALA A 190 -4.31 -12.94 -11.65
CA ALA A 190 -5.34 -13.29 -12.64
C ALA A 190 -5.81 -12.07 -13.45
N VAL A 191 -5.81 -10.89 -12.85
CA VAL A 191 -6.23 -9.64 -13.48
C VAL A 191 -5.00 -8.87 -13.97
N PRO A 192 -4.97 -8.40 -15.23
CA PRO A 192 -3.88 -7.59 -15.73
C PRO A 192 -3.61 -6.36 -14.84
N LEU A 193 -2.33 -6.04 -14.63
CA LEU A 193 -1.94 -4.81 -13.95
C LEU A 193 -2.48 -3.58 -14.72
N PRO A 194 -2.79 -2.48 -14.03
CA PRO A 194 -3.15 -1.23 -14.70
C PRO A 194 -2.04 -0.76 -15.65
N LEU A 195 -2.43 -0.04 -16.70
CA LEU A 195 -1.51 0.55 -17.66
C LEU A 195 -0.63 1.61 -16.99
N THR A 196 0.65 1.60 -17.35
CA THR A 196 1.61 2.66 -17.02
C THR A 196 1.74 3.62 -18.19
N SER A 197 2.25 4.84 -17.96
CA SER A 197 2.40 5.87 -19.00
C SER A 197 3.20 5.42 -20.22
N SER A 198 4.16 4.51 -20.05
CA SER A 198 4.94 3.89 -21.15
C SER A 198 4.10 3.02 -22.08
N ASN A 199 2.99 2.47 -21.59
CA ASN A 199 2.15 1.50 -22.30
C ASN A 199 0.72 2.03 -22.54
N ALA A 200 0.38 3.20 -21.96
CA ALA A 200 -0.92 3.81 -22.05
C ALA A 200 -1.04 4.60 -23.36
N LYS A 201 -2.13 4.39 -24.09
CA LYS A 201 -2.61 5.36 -25.07
C LYS A 201 -3.33 6.48 -24.30
N PRO A 202 -3.28 7.73 -24.78
CA PRO A 202 -4.12 8.78 -24.24
C PRO A 202 -5.58 8.29 -24.22
N ASP A 203 -6.29 8.60 -23.14
CA ASP A 203 -7.73 8.31 -23.08
C ASP A 203 -8.50 9.09 -24.16
N GLU A 204 -9.83 8.91 -24.21
CA GLU A 204 -10.71 9.61 -25.16
C GLU A 204 -10.67 11.15 -25.04
N TYR A 205 -9.94 11.67 -24.05
CA TYR A 205 -9.72 13.10 -23.77
C TYR A 205 -8.23 13.51 -23.84
N GLY A 206 -7.34 12.64 -24.32
CA GLY A 206 -5.93 12.96 -24.54
C GLY A 206 -5.04 12.91 -23.30
N ARG A 207 -5.50 12.36 -22.17
CA ARG A 207 -4.71 12.27 -20.92
C ARG A 207 -4.03 10.91 -20.74
N LEU A 208 -2.81 10.93 -20.20
CA LEU A 208 -2.09 9.74 -19.73
C LEU A 208 -2.25 9.64 -18.22
N THR A 209 -2.74 8.51 -17.72
CA THR A 209 -2.73 8.25 -16.27
C THR A 209 -1.35 7.72 -15.89
N GLU A 210 -0.62 8.42 -15.03
CA GLU A 210 0.66 7.97 -14.51
C GLU A 210 0.44 6.94 -13.38
N GLY A 211 0.18 5.69 -13.76
CA GLY A 211 -0.02 4.57 -12.83
C GLY A 211 1.26 3.87 -12.37
N SER A 212 2.44 4.33 -12.81
CA SER A 212 3.71 3.61 -12.66
C SER A 212 4.08 3.34 -11.20
N PHE A 213 3.90 4.32 -10.30
CA PHE A 213 4.17 4.13 -8.88
C PHE A 213 3.30 3.03 -8.27
N PHE A 214 2.00 3.05 -8.56
CA PHE A 214 1.04 2.07 -8.04
C PHE A 214 1.36 0.66 -8.53
N VAL A 215 1.61 0.51 -9.84
CA VAL A 215 2.00 -0.77 -10.45
C VAL A 215 3.29 -1.30 -9.84
N LYS A 216 4.34 -0.47 -9.74
CA LYS A 216 5.61 -0.87 -9.15
C LYS A 216 5.50 -1.19 -7.66
N SER A 217 4.62 -0.52 -6.93
CA SER A 217 4.30 -0.87 -5.55
C SER A 217 3.64 -2.26 -5.45
N VAL A 218 2.64 -2.55 -6.28
CA VAL A 218 1.97 -3.87 -6.30
C VAL A 218 2.98 -4.97 -6.61
N GLU A 219 3.84 -4.78 -7.62
CA GLU A 219 4.91 -5.73 -7.96
C GLU A 219 5.86 -5.99 -6.76
N LEU A 220 6.32 -4.93 -6.09
CA LEU A 220 7.20 -5.06 -4.93
C LEU A 220 6.53 -5.80 -3.78
N TYR A 221 5.27 -5.49 -3.47
CA TYR A 221 4.53 -6.14 -2.40
C TYR A 221 4.20 -7.60 -2.72
N GLU A 222 4.04 -7.98 -3.99
CA GLU A 222 3.97 -9.39 -4.39
C GLU A 222 5.30 -10.11 -4.17
N ILE A 223 6.45 -9.49 -4.47
CA ILE A 223 7.77 -10.05 -4.14
C ILE A 223 7.90 -10.20 -2.62
N THR A 224 7.53 -9.17 -1.87
CA THR A 224 7.63 -9.13 -0.40
C THR A 224 6.69 -10.15 0.25
N HIS A 225 5.51 -10.40 -0.33
CA HIS A 225 4.61 -11.44 0.13
C HIS A 225 5.25 -12.84 0.02
N ARG A 226 6.09 -13.09 -1.00
CA ARG A 226 6.87 -14.33 -1.09
C ARG A 226 7.87 -14.46 0.05
N VAL A 227 8.52 -13.36 0.44
CA VAL A 227 9.42 -13.33 1.61
C VAL A 227 8.67 -13.81 2.85
N LEU A 228 7.45 -13.32 3.09
CA LEU A 228 6.63 -13.75 4.23
C LEU A 228 6.27 -15.23 4.15
N LEU A 229 5.82 -15.70 2.97
CA LEU A 229 5.46 -17.10 2.79
C LEU A 229 6.66 -18.04 2.96
N ASP A 230 7.82 -17.68 2.39
CA ASP A 230 9.00 -18.52 2.25
C ASP A 230 9.94 -18.44 3.46
N LEU A 231 9.91 -17.38 4.26
CA LEU A 231 10.82 -17.22 5.42
C LEU A 231 10.13 -17.04 6.78
N TYR A 232 8.83 -16.70 6.80
CA TYR A 232 8.10 -16.40 8.06
C TYR A 232 6.92 -17.35 8.35
N SER A 233 6.49 -18.19 7.40
CA SER A 233 5.42 -19.17 7.65
C SER A 233 5.87 -20.29 8.59
N GLU A 234 4.98 -20.74 9.48
CA GLU A 234 5.31 -21.78 10.46
C GLU A 234 5.72 -23.13 9.80
N PRO A 235 6.63 -23.88 10.46
CA PRO A 235 7.11 -25.17 9.97
C PRO A 235 6.03 -26.21 9.65
N GLY A 236 4.85 -26.11 10.27
CA GLY A 236 3.75 -27.07 10.10
C GLY A 236 2.95 -26.90 8.80
N SER A 237 3.02 -25.74 8.15
CA SER A 237 2.31 -25.48 6.87
C SER A 237 3.05 -26.02 5.65
N ARG A 238 4.34 -26.36 5.79
CA ARG A 238 5.14 -26.97 4.72
C ARG A 238 5.23 -28.46 4.98
N LEU A 239 4.33 -29.22 4.36
CA LEU A 239 4.40 -30.67 4.41
C LEU A 239 5.82 -31.14 4.03
N ARG A 240 6.48 -31.78 5.00
CA ARG A 240 7.73 -32.56 4.89
C ARG A 240 9.03 -31.77 4.72
N SER A 241 9.65 -31.45 5.84
CA SER A 241 11.11 -31.57 5.98
C SER A 241 11.41 -32.04 7.40
N THR A 242 11.74 -33.34 7.53
CA THR A 242 12.12 -34.03 8.76
C THR A 242 13.60 -33.87 9.11
N ILE A 243 14.34 -32.98 8.44
CA ILE A 243 15.77 -32.78 8.64
C ILE A 243 16.03 -31.28 8.87
N HIS A 244 16.58 -30.95 10.04
CA HIS A 244 16.82 -29.56 10.46
C HIS A 244 17.89 -28.83 9.62
N ASP A 245 18.77 -29.56 8.93
CA ASP A 245 19.84 -29.00 8.10
C ASP A 245 19.39 -28.64 6.68
N ASP A 246 18.55 -29.46 6.03
CA ASP A 246 17.98 -29.16 4.70
C ASP A 246 17.22 -27.82 4.69
N ARG A 247 16.58 -27.46 5.82
CA ARG A 247 15.85 -26.19 5.97
C ARG A 247 16.76 -24.97 5.89
N LYS A 248 18.01 -25.06 6.36
CA LYS A 248 18.95 -23.92 6.32
C LYS A 248 19.39 -23.62 4.89
N ASP A 249 19.58 -24.67 4.09
CA ASP A 249 19.98 -24.57 2.70
C ASP A 249 18.83 -24.05 1.83
N GLU A 250 17.61 -24.54 2.04
CA GLU A 250 16.40 -24.06 1.38
C GLU A 250 16.13 -22.58 1.65
N ASP A 251 16.26 -22.14 2.90
CA ASP A 251 16.03 -20.74 3.26
C ASP A 251 17.09 -19.80 2.68
N LEU A 252 18.37 -20.22 2.65
CA LEU A 252 19.42 -19.40 2.05
C LEU A 252 19.24 -19.28 0.53
N ALA A 253 18.85 -20.37 -0.13
CA ALA A 253 18.50 -20.35 -1.55
C ALA A 253 17.30 -19.42 -1.83
N ALA A 254 16.26 -19.48 -0.98
CA ALA A 254 15.13 -18.56 -1.07
C ALA A 254 15.56 -17.10 -0.89
N VAL A 255 16.45 -16.81 0.08
CA VAL A 255 16.99 -15.46 0.29
C VAL A 255 17.67 -14.93 -0.98
N MET A 256 18.55 -15.73 -1.60
CA MET A 256 19.26 -15.33 -2.81
C MET A 256 18.32 -15.12 -4.01
N GLN A 257 17.33 -15.99 -4.18
CA GLN A 257 16.34 -15.86 -5.28
C GLN A 257 15.47 -14.61 -5.11
N LEU A 258 15.04 -14.32 -3.88
CA LEU A 258 14.22 -13.17 -3.56
C LEU A 258 15.01 -11.86 -3.66
N ASP A 259 16.27 -11.83 -3.22
CA ASP A 259 17.15 -10.67 -3.42
C ASP A 259 17.35 -10.40 -4.91
N SER A 260 17.62 -11.43 -5.73
CA SER A 260 17.72 -11.27 -7.19
C SER A 260 16.43 -10.74 -7.81
N ALA A 261 15.26 -11.18 -7.33
CA ALA A 261 13.98 -10.66 -7.80
C ALA A 261 13.76 -9.19 -7.41
N MET A 262 14.18 -8.79 -6.21
CA MET A 262 14.12 -7.40 -5.75
C MET A 262 15.06 -6.50 -6.57
N MET A 263 16.29 -6.95 -6.86
CA MET A 263 17.24 -6.19 -7.70
C MET A 263 16.73 -6.02 -9.13
N LYS A 264 16.19 -7.09 -9.75
CA LYS A 264 15.56 -6.99 -11.08
C LYS A 264 14.37 -6.04 -11.10
N TRP A 265 13.59 -6.02 -10.02
CA TRP A 265 12.50 -5.07 -9.87
C TRP A 265 13.01 -3.63 -9.79
N GLU A 266 14.07 -3.36 -9.03
CA GLU A 266 14.69 -2.04 -8.91
C GLU A 266 15.24 -1.55 -10.26
N GLU A 267 15.93 -2.43 -11.01
CA GLU A 267 16.42 -2.15 -12.37
C GLU A 267 15.30 -1.85 -13.38
N SER A 268 14.08 -2.35 -13.12
CA SER A 268 12.91 -2.15 -13.98
C SER A 268 12.17 -0.83 -13.72
N LEU A 269 12.61 -0.03 -12.75
CA LEU A 269 11.95 1.22 -12.40
C LEU A 269 12.12 2.28 -13.51
N PRO A 270 11.03 2.99 -13.89
CA PRO A 270 11.14 4.19 -14.72
C PRO A 270 12.05 5.23 -14.05
N LYS A 271 12.81 5.99 -14.85
CA LYS A 271 13.79 6.98 -14.36
C LYS A 271 13.24 7.96 -13.31
N PHE A 272 11.99 8.38 -13.43
CA PHE A 272 11.37 9.33 -12.49
C PHE A 272 10.98 8.71 -11.13
N LEU A 273 10.99 7.37 -11.02
CA LEU A 273 10.79 6.63 -9.77
C LEU A 273 12.11 6.13 -9.16
N VAL A 274 13.23 6.35 -9.84
CA VAL A 274 14.56 6.06 -9.29
C VAL A 274 14.97 7.23 -8.40
N LEU A 275 15.31 6.95 -7.15
CA LEU A 275 15.87 7.94 -6.26
C LEU A 275 17.26 8.35 -6.77
N SER A 276 17.38 9.56 -7.29
CA SER A 276 18.61 10.14 -7.83
C SER A 276 18.96 11.39 -7.03
N ASP A 277 20.24 11.61 -6.74
CA ASP A 277 20.72 12.85 -6.09
C ASP A 277 20.62 14.08 -7.00
N ALA A 278 20.46 13.88 -8.31
CA ALA A 278 20.17 14.96 -9.23
C ALA A 278 18.66 15.25 -9.24
N ASP A 279 18.29 16.51 -8.97
CA ASP A 279 16.96 17.12 -9.04
C ASP A 279 16.36 17.06 -10.48
N VAL A 280 16.20 15.87 -11.05
CA VAL A 280 15.77 15.69 -12.45
C VAL A 280 14.25 15.70 -12.57
N ALA A 281 13.52 15.51 -11.48
CA ALA A 281 12.06 15.59 -11.50
C ALA A 281 11.61 17.02 -11.14
N ASN A 282 11.11 17.78 -12.11
CA ASN A 282 10.47 19.09 -11.90
C ASN A 282 9.12 19.02 -11.14
N ASN A 283 8.71 17.83 -10.66
CA ASN A 283 7.41 17.58 -10.05
C ASN A 283 7.55 16.93 -8.66
N GLU A 284 7.09 17.62 -7.62
CA GLU A 284 7.11 17.18 -6.22
C GLU A 284 6.42 15.83 -6.02
N VAL A 285 5.31 15.57 -6.72
CA VAL A 285 4.58 14.29 -6.63
C VAL A 285 5.47 13.12 -7.07
N SER A 286 6.20 13.27 -8.18
CA SER A 286 7.10 12.24 -8.70
C SER A 286 8.30 12.02 -7.78
N GLN A 287 8.87 13.10 -7.22
CA GLN A 287 9.94 13.00 -6.22
C GLN A 287 9.48 12.23 -4.98
N ARG A 288 8.29 12.57 -4.46
CA ARG A 288 7.69 11.89 -3.32
C ARG A 288 7.43 10.42 -3.61
N GLN A 289 6.89 10.10 -4.78
CA GLN A 289 6.72 8.71 -5.23
C GLN A 289 8.05 7.94 -5.26
N ALA A 290 9.13 8.54 -5.78
CA ALA A 290 10.46 7.91 -5.79
C ALA A 290 10.99 7.65 -4.37
N VAL A 291 10.90 8.63 -3.47
CA VAL A 291 11.32 8.49 -2.06
C VAL A 291 10.53 7.38 -1.36
N ILE A 292 9.20 7.42 -1.45
CA ILE A 292 8.33 6.42 -0.82
C ILE A 292 8.61 5.02 -1.37
N LEU A 293 8.76 4.88 -2.68
CA LEU A 293 9.01 3.60 -3.31
C LEU A 293 10.38 3.03 -2.90
N HIS A 294 11.39 3.88 -2.79
CA HIS A 294 12.71 3.48 -2.30
C HIS A 294 12.67 3.06 -0.81
N ILE A 295 11.93 3.78 0.05
CA ILE A 295 11.72 3.36 1.44
C ILE A 295 11.06 1.97 1.50
N ARG A 296 10.01 1.75 0.70
CA ARG A 296 9.31 0.45 0.63
C ARG A 296 10.26 -0.67 0.19
N PHE A 297 11.12 -0.40 -0.79
CA PHE A 297 12.13 -1.34 -1.26
C PHE A 297 13.15 -1.70 -0.17
N LEU A 298 13.69 -0.70 0.52
CA LEU A 298 14.61 -0.92 1.65
C LEU A 298 13.92 -1.72 2.76
N HIS A 299 12.66 -1.42 3.08
CA HIS A 299 11.89 -2.18 4.06
C HIS A 299 11.70 -3.65 3.65
N ALA A 300 11.37 -3.92 2.38
CA ALA A 300 11.24 -5.28 1.85
C ALA A 300 12.57 -6.06 1.96
N ARG A 301 13.71 -5.43 1.62
CA ARG A 301 15.03 -6.04 1.78
C ARG A 301 15.40 -6.27 3.24
N MET A 302 15.04 -5.36 4.14
CA MET A 302 15.24 -5.55 5.58
C MET A 302 14.47 -6.79 6.07
N LEU A 303 13.21 -6.95 5.65
CA LEU A 303 12.42 -8.15 5.97
C LEU A 303 13.00 -9.43 5.40
N LEU A 304 13.63 -9.37 4.21
CA LEU A 304 14.31 -10.50 3.59
C LEU A 304 15.50 -10.99 4.41
N PHE A 305 16.34 -10.07 4.89
CA PHE A 305 17.56 -10.44 5.62
C PHE A 305 17.37 -10.66 7.12
N ARG A 306 16.31 -10.11 7.72
CA ARG A 306 16.03 -10.21 9.17
C ARG A 306 16.03 -11.65 9.72
N PRO A 307 15.46 -12.68 9.07
CA PRO A 307 15.52 -14.05 9.55
C PRO A 307 16.95 -14.60 9.58
N VAL A 308 17.80 -14.17 8.66
CA VAL A 308 19.23 -14.55 8.63
C VAL A 308 19.96 -13.94 9.82
N VAL A 309 19.72 -12.65 10.10
CA VAL A 309 20.28 -11.97 11.30
C VAL A 309 19.86 -12.68 12.58
N ALA A 310 18.58 -13.02 12.71
CA ALA A 310 18.08 -13.74 13.88
C ALA A 310 18.81 -15.08 14.08
N ARG A 311 19.10 -15.83 13.01
CA ARG A 311 19.83 -17.10 13.10
C ARG A 311 21.30 -16.94 13.47
N VAL A 312 21.96 -15.89 12.97
CA VAL A 312 23.38 -15.63 13.24
C VAL A 312 23.58 -15.09 14.66
N CYS A 313 22.67 -14.24 15.13
CA CYS A 313 22.81 -13.54 16.40
C CYS A 313 22.16 -14.26 17.59
N LEU A 314 21.13 -15.10 17.38
CA LEU A 314 20.46 -15.81 18.47
C LEU A 314 21.11 -17.19 18.69
N PRO A 315 21.35 -17.60 19.94
CA PRO A 315 21.83 -18.94 20.25
C PRO A 315 20.78 -19.98 19.83
N PRO A 316 21.20 -21.15 19.30
CA PRO A 316 20.25 -22.21 18.99
C PRO A 316 19.54 -22.68 20.28
N PRO A 317 18.23 -22.97 20.22
CA PRO A 317 17.48 -23.40 21.40
C PRO A 317 18.08 -24.68 21.97
N GLY A 318 18.53 -24.62 23.24
CA GLY A 318 19.06 -25.76 23.98
C GLY A 318 20.60 -25.85 24.09
N PHE A 319 21.37 -24.95 23.48
CA PHE A 319 22.83 -24.92 23.68
C PHE A 319 23.24 -23.95 24.80
N GLY A 320 23.86 -24.51 25.84
CA GLY A 320 24.51 -23.74 26.90
C GLY A 320 25.71 -22.93 26.40
N VAL A 321 26.12 -21.95 27.21
CA VAL A 321 27.28 -21.08 27.00
C VAL A 321 28.54 -21.94 26.76
N GLY A 322 28.92 -22.12 25.50
CA GLY A 322 30.05 -22.98 25.11
C GLY A 322 30.01 -23.58 23.70
N ALA A 323 29.09 -23.17 22.83
CA ALA A 323 29.03 -23.68 21.46
C ALA A 323 30.33 -23.35 20.67
N ALA A 324 30.92 -24.38 20.05
CA ALA A 324 32.06 -24.22 19.15
C ALA A 324 31.73 -23.20 18.06
N ARG A 325 32.71 -22.36 17.69
CA ARG A 325 32.60 -21.43 16.57
C ARG A 325 32.09 -22.21 15.34
N PRO A 326 31.02 -21.76 14.66
CA PRO A 326 30.54 -22.47 13.48
C PRO A 326 31.68 -22.61 12.46
N PRO A 327 31.76 -23.73 11.73
CA PRO A 327 32.80 -23.95 10.75
C PRO A 327 32.81 -22.83 9.71
N ASP A 328 34.00 -22.38 9.32
CA ASP A 328 34.20 -21.32 8.30
C ASP A 328 33.86 -21.85 6.90
N SER A 329 32.56 -21.94 6.61
CA SER A 329 32.02 -22.36 5.33
C SER A 329 31.61 -21.18 4.46
N LEU A 330 31.49 -21.39 3.15
CA LEU A 330 30.93 -20.40 2.23
C LEU A 330 29.54 -19.94 2.70
N GLN A 331 28.71 -20.88 3.15
CA GLN A 331 27.37 -20.60 3.68
C GLN A 331 27.43 -19.64 4.88
N SER A 332 28.33 -19.89 5.84
CA SER A 332 28.52 -19.03 7.01
C SER A 332 28.96 -17.61 6.61
N ARG A 333 29.82 -17.48 5.59
CA ARG A 333 30.27 -16.18 5.08
C ARG A 333 29.14 -15.42 4.38
N VAL A 334 28.33 -16.10 3.58
CA VAL A 334 27.16 -15.49 2.93
C VAL A 334 26.16 -14.99 3.98
N MET A 335 25.85 -15.80 5.00
CA MET A 335 24.95 -15.38 6.08
C MET A 335 25.48 -14.17 6.87
N GLN A 336 26.80 -14.11 7.10
CA GLN A 336 27.44 -12.94 7.71
C GLN A 336 27.29 -11.70 6.81
N GLN A 337 27.47 -11.83 5.50
CA GLN A 337 27.29 -10.72 4.56
C GLN A 337 25.83 -10.24 4.50
N CYS A 338 24.86 -11.16 4.53
CA CYS A 338 23.43 -10.80 4.65
C CYS A 338 23.15 -9.97 5.92
N THR A 339 23.84 -10.28 7.02
CA THR A 339 23.70 -9.52 8.27
C THR A 339 24.25 -8.10 8.14
N ILE A 340 25.40 -7.94 7.49
CA ILE A 340 25.97 -6.62 7.19
C ILE A 340 25.00 -5.81 6.31
N TYR A 341 24.50 -6.40 5.23
CA TYR A 341 23.52 -5.74 4.36
C TYR A 341 22.25 -5.30 5.11
N CYS A 342 21.73 -6.14 6.02
CA CYS A 342 20.55 -5.78 6.82
C CYS A 342 20.79 -4.52 7.66
N VAL A 343 21.96 -4.40 8.30
CA VAL A 343 22.34 -3.22 9.09
C VAL A 343 22.56 -2.01 8.19
N GLU A 344 23.21 -2.16 7.04
CA GLU A 344 23.39 -1.08 6.07
C GLU A 344 22.05 -0.55 5.56
N ILE A 345 21.11 -1.44 5.23
CA ILE A 345 19.75 -1.08 4.82
C ILE A 345 19.04 -0.28 5.92
N ALA A 346 19.12 -0.73 7.18
CA ALA A 346 18.52 -0.01 8.30
C ALA A 346 19.11 1.41 8.45
N ARG A 347 20.43 1.55 8.29
CA ARG A 347 21.11 2.85 8.29
C ARG A 347 20.66 3.73 7.13
N SER A 348 20.53 3.17 5.93
CA SER A 348 20.05 3.91 4.75
C SER A 348 18.62 4.42 4.94
N ILE A 349 17.73 3.63 5.54
CA ILE A 349 16.36 4.08 5.88
C ILE A 349 16.44 5.27 6.84
N ILE A 350 17.22 5.18 7.93
CA ILE A 350 17.37 6.28 8.90
C ILE A 350 17.91 7.54 8.23
N SER A 351 18.98 7.41 7.43
CA SER A 351 19.57 8.54 6.71
C SER A 351 18.60 9.19 5.73
N LEU A 352 17.78 8.39 5.04
CA LEU A 352 16.78 8.88 4.10
C LEU A 352 15.63 9.62 4.80
N LEU A 353 15.15 9.09 5.94
CA LEU A 353 14.15 9.75 6.77
C LEU A 353 14.66 11.10 7.28
N LEU A 354 15.90 11.15 7.78
CA LEU A 354 16.51 12.41 8.24
C LEU A 354 16.75 13.40 7.09
N LYS A 355 17.13 12.93 5.90
CA LYS A 355 17.38 13.77 4.70
C LYS A 355 16.11 14.48 4.23
N HIS A 356 14.97 13.81 4.28
CA HIS A 356 13.70 14.30 3.73
C HIS A 356 12.70 14.78 4.77
N GLN A 357 13.11 14.89 6.03
CA GLN A 357 12.27 15.43 7.10
C GLN A 357 11.97 16.91 6.83
N ALA A 358 10.68 17.25 6.75
CA ALA A 358 10.21 18.62 6.58
C ALA A 358 10.00 19.28 7.95
N TYR A 359 10.29 20.59 8.02
CA TYR A 359 10.13 21.42 9.23
C TYR A 359 9.28 22.67 8.96
N ASP A 360 8.70 22.77 7.76
CA ASP A 360 7.95 23.93 7.28
C ASP A 360 6.43 23.77 7.43
N GLY A 361 5.97 22.74 8.16
CA GLY A 361 4.56 22.43 8.31
C GLY A 361 3.92 21.81 7.07
N THR A 362 4.74 21.24 6.17
CA THR A 362 4.28 20.38 5.07
C THR A 362 4.61 18.90 5.35
N VAL A 363 3.91 17.98 4.67
CA VAL A 363 4.23 16.53 4.71
C VAL A 363 5.61 16.24 4.09
N GLY A 364 6.09 17.13 3.20
CA GLY A 364 7.31 16.92 2.43
C GLY A 364 7.26 15.67 1.53
N LEU A 365 8.43 15.06 1.35
CA LEU A 365 8.61 13.90 0.45
C LEU A 365 8.44 12.55 1.15
N LEU A 366 8.28 12.54 2.47
CA LEU A 366 8.13 11.31 3.25
C LEU A 366 6.69 10.76 3.13
N PRO A 367 6.51 9.45 3.35
CA PRO A 367 5.17 8.92 3.56
C PRO A 367 4.60 9.55 4.82
N ALA A 368 3.33 9.92 4.79
CA ALA A 368 2.60 10.16 6.03
C ALA A 368 2.26 8.78 6.60
N TRP A 369 2.83 8.47 7.76
CA TRP A 369 2.67 7.20 8.46
C TRP A 369 1.35 7.17 9.23
#